data_AF-A0A2E0BHA7-F1
#
_entry.id   AF-A0A2E0BHA7-F1
#
_cell.length_a   1.000
_cell.length_b   1.000
_cell.length_c   1.000
_cell.angle_alpha   90.00
_cell.angle_beta   90.00
_cell.angle_gamma   90.00
#
_symmetry.space_group_name_H-M   'P 1'
#
loop_
_entity.id
_entity.type
_entity.pdbx_description
1 polymer ?
#
loop_
_entity_poly.entity_id
_entity_poly.type
_entity_poly.pdbx_seq_one_letter_code
_entity_poly.pdbx_strand_id
1 'polypeptide(L)'
;MSSVSIVGGNAVWRRFIVNQMPEWLKWLKSVHLPSHLRLWTKYLDATPPKNAYSRMKRMGGDDEELLTLLFIPDESFWKQLEVEVGEEKSSKMYRVALSLTMDDFLHDLTLYAQQFPEIRSIYVLLNTYQDWFDEFVNYLRADLYQEWQEKNLL
;
A
#
# COMPACT_ATOMS: atom_id res chain seq x y z
N MET A 1 26.41 -13.58 15.51
CA MET A 1 25.12 -13.56 14.79
C MET A 1 24.98 -12.16 14.21
N SER A 2 25.28 -12.02 12.92
CA SER A 2 25.17 -10.76 12.20
C SER A 2 23.68 -10.46 11.99
N SER A 3 23.20 -9.35 12.57
CA SER A 3 21.90 -8.81 12.26
C SER A 3 21.89 -8.48 10.77
N VAL A 4 21.08 -9.19 9.99
CA VAL A 4 20.75 -8.78 8.62
C VAL A 4 20.01 -7.46 8.77
N SER A 5 20.73 -6.36 8.59
CA SER A 5 20.11 -5.07 8.38
C SER A 5 19.30 -5.21 7.09
N ILE A 6 17.98 -5.23 7.22
CA ILE A 6 17.05 -5.11 6.10
C ILE A 6 17.17 -3.65 5.64
N VAL A 7 18.21 -3.37 4.86
CA VAL A 7 18.45 -2.07 4.22
C VAL A 7 17.72 -2.12 2.88
N GLY A 8 16.44 -1.78 2.92
CA GLY A 8 15.50 -1.76 1.80
C GLY A 8 14.11 -1.53 2.37
N GLY A 9 13.19 -0.89 1.65
CA GLY A 9 11.82 -0.64 2.10
C GLY A 9 11.61 0.73 2.75
N ASN A 10 10.33 1.11 2.85
CA ASN A 10 9.90 2.39 3.38
C ASN A 10 9.36 2.20 4.79
N ALA A 11 10.02 2.79 5.80
CA ALA A 11 9.69 2.52 7.21
C ALA A 11 8.23 2.82 7.61
N VAL A 12 7.61 3.83 6.98
CA VAL A 12 6.20 4.16 7.22
C VAL A 12 5.32 3.05 6.64
N TRP A 13 5.54 2.67 5.38
CA TRP A 13 4.73 1.66 4.71
C TRP A 13 4.97 0.25 5.23
N ARG A 14 6.19 -0.07 5.67
CA ARG A 14 6.45 -1.29 6.44
C ARG A 14 5.57 -1.36 7.69
N ARG A 15 5.50 -0.28 8.46
CA ARG A 15 4.67 -0.21 9.66
C ARG A 15 3.19 -0.40 9.30
N PHE A 16 2.74 0.22 8.21
CA PHE A 16 1.39 0.03 7.68
C PHE A 16 1.11 -1.43 7.33
N ILE A 17 1.96 -2.07 6.52
CA ILE A 17 1.84 -3.48 6.11
C ILE A 17 1.79 -4.39 7.33
N VAL A 18 2.69 -4.20 8.30
CA VAL A 18 2.73 -5.00 9.55
C VAL A 18 1.42 -4.87 10.33
N ASN A 19 0.90 -3.65 10.46
CA ASN A 19 -0.32 -3.38 11.22
C ASN A 19 -1.56 -3.93 10.49
N GLN A 20 -1.59 -3.90 9.16
CA GLN A 20 -2.73 -4.36 8.38
C GLN A 20 -2.73 -5.85 8.05
N MET A 21 -1.57 -6.52 8.11
CA MET A 21 -1.45 -7.94 7.77
C MET A 21 -2.50 -8.85 8.44
N PRO A 22 -2.83 -8.69 9.74
CA PRO A 22 -3.87 -9.51 10.36
C PRO A 22 -5.25 -9.34 9.69
N GLU A 23 -5.65 -8.11 9.38
CA GLU A 23 -6.92 -7.82 8.73
C GLU A 23 -6.92 -8.25 7.26
N TRP A 24 -5.81 -8.06 6.54
CA TRP A 24 -5.63 -8.60 5.19
C TRP A 24 -5.79 -10.12 5.16
N LEU A 25 -5.14 -10.83 6.07
CA LEU A 25 -5.24 -12.29 6.15
C LEU A 25 -6.67 -12.74 6.51
N LYS A 26 -7.36 -12.00 7.38
CA LYS A 26 -8.75 -12.28 7.74
C LYS A 26 -9.68 -12.08 6.54
N TRP A 27 -9.52 -10.98 5.79
CA TRP A 27 -10.29 -10.70 4.58
C TRP A 27 -10.01 -11.75 3.49
N LEU A 28 -8.74 -12.05 3.23
CA LEU A 28 -8.32 -13.05 2.22
C LEU A 28 -8.89 -14.45 2.50
N LYS A 29 -9.06 -14.81 3.78
CA LYS A 29 -9.71 -16.06 4.19
C LYS A 29 -11.23 -16.04 4.10
N SER A 30 -11.83 -14.86 4.08
CA SER A 30 -13.29 -14.68 3.97
C SER A 30 -13.79 -14.69 2.53
N VAL A 31 -12.90 -14.46 1.56
CA VAL A 31 -13.24 -14.37 0.14
C VAL A 31 -12.75 -15.58 -0.66
N HIS A 32 -13.38 -15.86 -1.81
CA HIS A 32 -12.85 -16.83 -2.77
C HIS A 32 -11.71 -16.19 -3.59
N LEU A 33 -10.49 -16.25 -3.04
CA LEU A 33 -9.31 -15.55 -3.58
C LEU A 33 -9.02 -15.82 -5.07
N PRO A 34 -9.10 -17.06 -5.60
CA PRO A 34 -8.84 -17.29 -7.03
C PRO A 34 -9.80 -16.53 -7.96
N SER A 35 -11.07 -16.39 -7.56
CA SER A 35 -12.04 -15.62 -8.34
C SER A 35 -11.73 -14.13 -8.31
N HIS A 36 -11.37 -13.61 -7.13
CA HIS A 36 -10.99 -12.20 -6.96
C HIS A 36 -9.75 -11.87 -7.79
N LEU A 37 -8.70 -12.69 -7.71
CA LEU A 37 -7.48 -12.48 -8.50
C LEU A 37 -7.76 -12.46 -10.01
N ARG A 38 -8.65 -13.34 -10.50
CA ARG A 38 -9.05 -13.35 -11.91
C ARG A 38 -9.77 -12.07 -12.31
N LEU A 39 -10.66 -11.55 -11.46
CA LEU A 39 -11.34 -10.27 -11.71
C LEU A 39 -10.36 -9.11 -11.69
N TRP A 40 -9.44 -9.09 -10.71
CA TRP A 40 -8.39 -8.09 -10.62
C TRP A 40 -7.45 -8.08 -11.82
N THR A 41 -7.02 -9.26 -12.28
CA THR A 41 -6.20 -9.40 -13.49
C THR A 41 -6.89 -8.72 -14.69
N LYS A 42 -8.17 -9.04 -14.92
CA LYS A 42 -8.97 -8.41 -15.99
C LYS A 42 -9.15 -6.90 -15.80
N TYR A 43 -9.33 -6.45 -14.56
CA TYR A 43 -9.44 -5.03 -14.24
C TYR A 43 -8.16 -4.28 -14.58
N LEU A 44 -7.01 -4.81 -14.15
CA LEU A 44 -5.68 -4.23 -14.40
C LEU A 44 -5.37 -4.20 -15.90
N ASP A 45 -5.72 -5.25 -16.64
CA ASP A 45 -5.56 -5.30 -18.11
C ASP A 45 -6.41 -4.24 -18.83
N ALA A 46 -7.61 -3.95 -18.31
CA ALA A 46 -8.59 -3.09 -18.98
C ALA A 46 -8.55 -1.63 -18.52
N THR A 47 -8.00 -1.36 -17.34
CA THR A 47 -8.13 -0.06 -16.67
C THR A 47 -6.76 0.58 -16.48
N PRO A 48 -6.50 1.75 -17.10
CA PRO A 48 -5.27 2.49 -16.86
C PRO A 48 -5.13 2.93 -15.39
N PRO A 49 -3.90 3.01 -14.83
CA PRO A 49 -3.65 3.39 -13.44
C PRO A 49 -4.33 4.69 -13.01
N LYS A 50 -4.26 5.73 -13.86
CA LYS A 50 -4.91 7.03 -13.62
C LYS A 50 -6.42 6.93 -13.43
N ASN A 51 -7.08 6.06 -14.19
CA ASN A 51 -8.52 5.88 -14.12
C ASN A 51 -8.91 5.11 -12.87
N ALA A 52 -8.14 4.07 -12.51
CA ALA A 52 -8.32 3.35 -11.26
C ALA A 52 -8.15 4.27 -10.05
N TYR A 53 -7.09 5.09 -10.04
CA TYR A 53 -6.87 6.11 -9.00
C TYR A 53 -8.06 7.08 -8.88
N SER A 54 -8.53 7.60 -10.02
CA SER A 54 -9.63 8.57 -10.05
C SER A 54 -10.95 7.99 -9.55
N ARG A 55 -11.19 6.69 -9.77
CA ARG A 55 -12.40 5.99 -9.32
C ARG A 55 -12.32 5.65 -7.82
N MET A 56 -11.15 5.24 -7.34
CA MET A 56 -10.91 4.93 -5.92
C MET A 56 -11.21 6.15 -5.04
N LYS A 57 -10.85 7.34 -5.52
CA LYS A 57 -11.15 8.62 -4.85
C LYS A 57 -12.65 8.98 -4.87
N ARG A 58 -13.42 8.48 -5.83
CA ARG A 58 -14.80 8.89 -6.11
C ARG A 58 -15.86 7.91 -5.58
N MET A 59 -15.54 6.62 -5.44
CA MET A 59 -16.53 5.61 -5.09
C MET A 59 -15.98 4.62 -4.05
N GLY A 60 -16.68 4.49 -2.92
CA GLY A 60 -16.50 3.36 -1.99
C GLY A 60 -17.25 2.12 -2.47
N GLY A 61 -16.98 1.67 -3.71
CA GLY A 61 -17.59 0.49 -4.29
C GLY A 61 -16.72 -0.77 -4.14
N ASP A 62 -17.35 -1.94 -4.16
CA ASP A 62 -16.71 -3.26 -3.97
C ASP A 62 -15.59 -3.56 -4.99
N ASP A 63 -15.68 -2.99 -6.19
CA ASP A 63 -14.72 -3.25 -7.28
C ASP A 63 -13.30 -2.73 -6.99
N GLU A 64 -13.14 -1.82 -6.02
CA GLU A 64 -11.86 -1.16 -5.69
C GLU A 64 -11.41 -1.43 -4.25
N GLU A 65 -12.04 -2.41 -3.61
CA GLU A 65 -11.78 -2.83 -2.23
C GLU A 65 -10.31 -3.19 -2.02
N LEU A 66 -9.68 -3.92 -2.96
CA LEU A 66 -8.27 -4.34 -2.81
C LEU A 66 -7.29 -3.16 -2.89
N LEU A 67 -7.49 -2.21 -3.81
CA LEU A 67 -6.61 -1.05 -3.93
C LEU A 67 -6.67 -0.19 -2.67
N THR A 68 -7.88 0.02 -2.16
CA THR A 68 -8.12 0.73 -0.91
C THR A 68 -7.47 0.01 0.27
N LEU A 69 -7.73 -1.30 0.38
CA LEU A 69 -7.18 -2.17 1.42
C LEU A 69 -5.64 -2.16 1.46
N LEU A 70 -4.99 -2.14 0.29
CA LEU A 70 -3.53 -2.24 0.17
C LEU A 70 -2.80 -0.91 0.24
N PHE A 71 -3.40 0.20 -0.17
CA PHE A 71 -2.68 1.46 -0.39
C PHE A 71 -3.27 2.67 0.34
N ILE A 72 -4.39 2.55 1.04
CA ILE A 72 -4.97 3.67 1.81
C ILE A 72 -4.88 3.36 3.30
N PRO A 73 -3.91 3.95 4.02
CA PRO A 73 -3.92 3.94 5.46
C PRO A 73 -5.03 4.82 6.02
N ASP A 74 -5.72 4.31 7.04
CA ASP A 74 -6.74 5.07 7.77
C ASP A 74 -6.13 6.32 8.44
N GLU A 75 -6.95 7.33 8.68
CA GLU A 75 -6.50 8.57 9.36
C GLU A 75 -5.91 8.28 10.76
N SER A 76 -6.42 7.25 11.44
CA SER A 76 -5.91 6.80 12.74
C SER A 76 -4.45 6.34 12.68
N PHE A 77 -4.03 5.72 11.57
CA PHE A 77 -2.65 5.29 11.36
C PHE A 77 -1.69 6.48 11.36
N TRP A 78 -2.04 7.54 10.62
CA TRP A 78 -1.22 8.75 10.55
C TRP A 78 -1.12 9.44 11.90
N LYS A 79 -2.25 9.63 12.59
CA LYS A 79 -2.30 10.23 13.94
C LYS A 79 -1.45 9.45 14.94
N GLN A 80 -1.51 8.11 14.90
CA GLN A 80 -0.67 7.28 15.76
C GLN A 80 0.81 7.50 15.47
N LEU A 81 1.21 7.52 14.20
CA LEU A 81 2.60 7.72 13.82
C LEU A 81 3.11 9.11 14.22
N GLU A 82 2.32 10.17 14.03
CA GLU A 82 2.67 11.53 14.46
C GLU A 82 2.97 11.58 15.97
N VAL A 83 2.14 10.92 16.79
CA VAL A 83 2.36 10.81 18.24
C VAL A 83 3.64 10.02 18.56
N GLU A 84 3.91 8.93 17.85
CA GLU A 84 5.10 8.09 18.06
C GLU A 84 6.41 8.80 17.67
N VAL A 85 6.43 9.56 16.57
CA VAL A 85 7.64 10.25 16.10
C VAL A 85 7.87 11.61 16.77
N GLY A 86 6.80 12.24 17.26
CA GLY A 86 6.79 13.58 17.85
C GLY A 86 6.76 14.69 16.80
N GLU A 87 6.24 15.86 17.19
CA GLU A 87 6.00 17.02 16.32
C GLU A 87 7.23 17.41 15.48
N GLU A 88 8.42 17.39 16.09
CA GLU A 88 9.68 17.77 15.42
C GLU A 88 10.04 16.86 14.23
N LYS A 89 9.52 15.63 14.18
CA LYS A 89 9.85 14.63 13.16
C LYS A 89 8.68 14.31 12.24
N SER A 90 7.48 14.81 12.50
CA SER A 90 6.28 14.55 11.68
C SER A 90 6.49 14.94 10.21
N SER A 91 7.06 16.12 9.92
CA SER A 91 7.31 16.50 8.52
C SER A 91 8.32 15.59 7.81
N LYS A 92 9.33 15.10 8.53
CA LYS A 92 10.28 14.13 7.97
C LYS A 92 9.60 12.78 7.72
N MET A 93 8.73 12.34 8.61
CA MET A 93 7.92 11.13 8.45
C MET A 93 7.05 11.20 7.20
N TYR A 94 6.33 12.31 6.98
CA TYR A 94 5.53 12.51 5.76
C TYR A 94 6.37 12.48 4.48
N ARG A 95 7.56 13.11 4.49
CA ARG A 95 8.49 13.03 3.35
C ARG A 95 8.97 11.60 3.08
N VAL A 96 9.23 10.82 4.14
CA VAL A 96 9.55 9.40 4.01
C VAL A 96 8.34 8.65 3.44
N ALA A 97 7.12 8.90 3.90
CA ALA A 97 5.93 8.25 3.35
C ALA A 97 5.77 8.50 1.83
N LEU A 98 6.08 9.70 1.36
CA LEU A 98 6.08 10.04 -0.07
C LEU A 98 7.23 9.41 -0.87
N SER A 99 8.24 8.83 -0.24
CA SER A 99 9.33 8.17 -0.97
C SER A 99 9.02 6.72 -1.33
N LEU A 100 7.79 6.23 -1.12
CA LEU A 100 7.39 4.86 -1.45
C LEU A 100 7.57 4.56 -2.95
N THR A 101 8.12 3.39 -3.24
CA THR A 101 8.13 2.73 -4.55
C THR A 101 7.42 1.37 -4.47
N MET A 102 7.02 0.77 -5.59
CA MET A 102 6.50 -0.60 -5.54
C MET A 102 7.55 -1.62 -5.15
N ASP A 103 8.82 -1.39 -5.49
CA ASP A 103 9.93 -2.23 -5.02
C ASP A 103 10.00 -2.26 -3.48
N ASP A 104 9.87 -1.11 -2.83
CA ASP A 104 9.82 -1.02 -1.36
C ASP A 104 8.62 -1.80 -0.79
N PHE A 105 7.45 -1.63 -1.40
CA PHE A 105 6.21 -2.29 -0.97
C PHE A 105 6.31 -3.82 -1.12
N LEU A 106 6.78 -4.31 -2.27
CA LEU A 106 7.01 -5.72 -2.56
C LEU A 106 8.09 -6.30 -1.64
N HIS A 107 9.15 -5.55 -1.38
CA HIS A 107 10.20 -5.95 -0.44
C HIS A 107 9.62 -6.23 0.95
N ASP A 108 8.82 -5.31 1.49
CA ASP A 108 8.22 -5.47 2.82
C ASP A 108 7.15 -6.58 2.85
N LEU A 109 6.46 -6.85 1.73
CA LEU A 109 5.54 -7.99 1.60
C LEU A 109 6.24 -9.36 1.51
N THR A 110 7.51 -9.40 1.08
CA THR A 110 8.20 -10.66 0.73
C THR A 110 8.24 -11.64 1.90
N LEU A 111 8.46 -11.16 3.13
CA LEU A 111 8.48 -12.01 4.33
C LEU A 111 7.13 -12.70 4.58
N TYR A 112 6.04 -11.99 4.33
CA TYR A 112 4.69 -12.51 4.49
C TYR A 112 4.30 -13.45 3.35
N ALA A 113 4.71 -13.16 2.11
CA ALA A 113 4.50 -14.04 0.96
C ALA A 113 5.18 -15.41 1.11
N GLN A 114 6.28 -15.49 1.87
CA GLN A 114 6.92 -16.77 2.19
C GLN A 114 6.08 -17.61 3.14
N GLN A 115 5.39 -16.99 4.10
CA GLN A 115 4.66 -17.65 5.18
C GLN A 115 3.19 -17.93 4.84
N PHE A 116 2.54 -17.02 4.11
CA PHE A 116 1.10 -17.05 3.84
C PHE A 116 0.85 -17.20 2.33
N PRO A 117 0.29 -18.33 1.86
CA PRO A 117 0.00 -18.56 0.44
C PRO A 117 -0.92 -17.52 -0.20
N GLU A 118 -1.85 -16.97 0.58
CA GLU A 118 -2.78 -15.93 0.15
C GLU A 118 -2.01 -14.64 -0.17
N ILE A 119 -1.11 -14.22 0.72
CA ILE A 119 -0.23 -13.06 0.50
C ILE A 119 0.74 -13.32 -0.65
N ARG A 120 1.22 -14.56 -0.82
CA ARG A 120 2.03 -14.92 -1.99
C ARG A 120 1.29 -14.65 -3.29
N SER A 121 0.00 -14.96 -3.34
CA SER A 121 -0.81 -14.76 -4.54
C SER A 121 -1.00 -13.27 -4.85
N ILE A 122 -1.20 -12.45 -3.81
CA ILE A 122 -1.23 -10.98 -3.94
C ILE A 122 0.13 -10.45 -4.40
N TYR A 123 1.23 -10.89 -3.77
CA TYR A 123 2.59 -10.51 -4.16
C TYR A 123 2.87 -10.81 -5.64
N VAL A 124 2.49 -12.00 -6.12
CA VAL A 124 2.66 -12.38 -7.53
C VAL A 124 1.84 -11.47 -8.44
N LEU A 125 0.60 -11.12 -8.08
CA LEU A 125 -0.21 -10.18 -8.85
C LEU A 125 0.47 -8.80 -8.94
N LEU A 126 0.86 -8.23 -7.79
CA LEU A 126 1.53 -6.93 -7.72
C LEU A 126 2.83 -6.91 -8.53
N ASN A 127 3.65 -7.96 -8.40
CA ASN A 127 4.91 -8.09 -9.14
C ASN A 127 4.70 -8.31 -10.64
N THR A 128 3.64 -9.02 -11.05
CA THR A 128 3.32 -9.23 -12.47
C THR A 128 2.90 -7.92 -13.15
N TYR A 129 2.18 -7.07 -12.41
CA TYR A 129 1.68 -5.77 -12.88
C TYR A 129 2.48 -4.60 -12.27
N GLN A 130 3.77 -4.80 -11.99
CA GLN A 130 4.57 -3.82 -11.24
C GLN A 130 4.54 -2.42 -11.88
N ASP A 131 4.76 -2.32 -13.19
CA ASP A 131 4.73 -1.04 -13.92
C ASP A 131 3.39 -0.30 -13.76
N TRP A 132 2.28 -1.06 -13.76
CA TRP A 132 0.95 -0.51 -13.54
C TRP A 132 0.83 0.08 -12.13
N PHE A 133 1.29 -0.66 -11.12
CA PHE A 133 1.24 -0.24 -9.73
C PHE A 133 2.24 0.89 -9.43
N ASP A 134 3.38 0.95 -10.08
CA ASP A 134 4.33 2.05 -9.95
C ASP A 134 3.70 3.36 -10.45
N GLU A 135 3.00 3.33 -11.59
CA GLU A 135 2.26 4.50 -12.06
C GLU A 135 1.10 4.86 -11.12
N PHE A 136 0.37 3.87 -10.61
CA PHE A 136 -0.70 4.09 -9.63
C PHE A 136 -0.18 4.77 -8.35
N VAL A 137 0.92 4.27 -7.78
CA VAL A 137 1.55 4.85 -6.59
C VAL A 137 2.06 6.27 -6.87
N ASN A 138 2.48 6.60 -8.10
CA ASN A 138 2.82 7.98 -8.47
C ASN A 138 1.62 8.94 -8.33
N TYR A 139 0.43 8.52 -8.78
CA TYR A 139 -0.78 9.34 -8.62
C TYR A 139 -1.17 9.49 -7.14
N LEU A 140 -1.11 8.40 -6.37
CA LEU A 140 -1.38 8.42 -4.93
C LEU A 140 -0.42 9.38 -4.20
N ARG A 141 0.87 9.30 -4.48
CA ARG A 141 1.89 10.19 -3.88
C ARG A 141 1.66 11.65 -4.23
N ALA A 142 1.29 11.94 -5.47
CA ALA A 142 1.03 13.32 -5.90
C ALA A 142 -0.15 13.93 -5.12
N ASP A 143 -1.22 13.17 -4.90
CA ASP A 143 -2.39 13.63 -4.15
C ASP A 143 -2.08 13.77 -2.65
N LEU A 144 -1.39 12.80 -2.05
CA LEU A 144 -0.94 12.88 -0.65
C LEU A 144 -0.01 14.07 -0.43
N TYR A 145 0.91 14.35 -1.36
CA TYR A 145 1.77 15.52 -1.30
C TYR A 145 0.95 16.81 -1.28
N GLN A 146 -0.04 16.92 -2.19
CA GLN A 146 -0.91 18.10 -2.23
C GLN A 146 -1.70 18.25 -0.92
N GLU A 147 -2.34 17.19 -0.45
CA GLU A 147 -3.13 17.21 0.79
C GLU A 147 -2.27 17.63 1.99
N TRP A 148 -1.06 17.09 2.11
CA TRP A 148 -0.17 17.38 3.23
C TRP A 148 0.48 18.76 3.13
N GLN A 149 0.71 19.28 1.91
CA GLN A 149 1.09 20.68 1.71
C GLN A 149 -0.02 21.64 2.19
N GLU A 150 -1.28 21.39 1.80
CA GLU A 150 -2.43 22.21 2.21
C GLU A 150 -2.64 22.21 3.74
N LYS A 151 -2.32 21.10 4.40
CA LYS A 151 -2.37 20.94 5.85
C LYS A 151 -1.12 21.47 6.60
N ASN A 152 -0.13 22.04 5.90
CA ASN A 152 1.15 22.49 6.45
C ASN A 152 1.95 21.38 7.17
N LEU A 153 1.84 20.14 6.69
CA LEU A 153 2.55 18.98 7.26
C LEU A 153 3.94 18.76 6.65
N LEU A 154 4.26 19.44 5.53
CA LEU A 154 5.46 19.23 4.71
C LEU A 154 6.39 20.44 4.59
#